data_AF-A0AAV6ZDQ4-F1
#
_entry.id   AF-A0AAV6ZDQ4-F1
#
_cell.length_a   1.000
_cell.length_b   1.000
_cell.length_c   1.000
_cell.angle_alpha   90.00
_cell.angle_beta   90.00
_cell.angle_gamma   90.00
#
_symmetry.space_group_name_H-M   'P 1'
#
loop_
_entity.id
_entity.type
_entity.pdbx_description
1 polymer ?
#
loop_
_entity_poly.entity_id
_entity_poly.type
_entity_poly.pdbx_seq_one_letter_code
_entity_poly.pdbx_strand_id
1 'polypeptide(L)'
;MLLKVSRTLQALYYCLSVFSYRMSGYYIRLYKTSDYHMVRDIFARGTREHIGAAFCRSLSLPQIWIPSLVVTWLPLQITGSPLISTLAAITILGLVWYVSRHSLTVYVDHSLEDDLLDIQEYYLPSADRCFWVARRTGRL
;
A
#
# COMPACT_ATOMS: atom_id res chain seq x y z
N MET A 1 41.05 -24.42 -2.04
CA MET A 1 40.73 -23.11 -1.40
C MET A 1 40.40 -21.99 -2.40
N LEU A 2 40.42 -22.22 -3.73
CA LEU A 2 40.21 -21.18 -4.76
C LEU A 2 38.81 -21.16 -5.42
N LEU A 3 37.87 -22.02 -5.00
CA LEU A 3 36.53 -22.10 -5.60
C LEU A 3 35.45 -21.31 -4.83
N LYS A 4 35.75 -20.82 -3.60
CA LYS A 4 34.79 -20.05 -2.79
C LYS A 4 34.80 -18.54 -3.10
N VAL A 5 35.89 -18.04 -3.70
CA VAL A 5 36.06 -16.62 -4.10
C VAL A 5 35.27 -16.28 -5.38
N SER A 6 34.98 -17.28 -6.22
CA SER A 6 34.22 -17.10 -7.47
C SER A 6 32.74 -16.78 -7.22
N ARG A 7 32.10 -17.39 -6.22
CA ARG A 7 30.68 -17.13 -5.92
C ARG A 7 30.43 -15.76 -5.33
N THR A 8 31.36 -15.23 -4.52
CA THR A 8 31.25 -13.87 -3.97
C THR A 8 31.50 -12.81 -5.03
N LEU A 9 32.47 -13.02 -5.92
CA LEU A 9 32.67 -12.15 -7.08
C LEU A 9 31.50 -12.21 -8.06
N GLN A 10 30.88 -13.38 -8.26
CA GLN A 10 29.72 -13.52 -9.14
C GLN A 10 28.45 -12.95 -8.51
N ALA A 11 28.26 -13.07 -7.19
CA ALA A 11 27.21 -12.38 -6.47
C ALA A 11 27.41 -10.85 -6.46
N LEU A 12 28.66 -10.38 -6.34
CA LEU A 12 28.99 -8.95 -6.49
C LEU A 12 28.79 -8.48 -7.93
N TYR A 13 29.10 -9.29 -8.94
CA TYR A 13 28.88 -8.96 -10.36
C TYR A 13 27.39 -9.00 -10.72
N TYR A 14 26.60 -9.92 -10.16
CA TYR A 14 25.15 -9.92 -10.26
C TYR A 14 24.54 -8.74 -9.51
N CYS A 15 25.02 -8.41 -8.32
CA CYS A 15 24.56 -7.25 -7.54
C CYS A 15 24.94 -5.91 -8.22
N LEU A 16 26.13 -5.83 -8.85
CA LEU A 16 26.61 -4.66 -9.60
C LEU A 16 25.97 -4.55 -11.00
N SER A 17 25.65 -5.67 -11.66
CA SER A 17 24.92 -5.69 -12.94
C SER A 17 23.43 -5.45 -12.75
N VAL A 18 22.87 -5.87 -11.61
CA VAL A 18 21.55 -5.47 -11.16
C VAL A 18 21.52 -3.97 -10.82
N PHE A 19 22.65 -3.41 -10.37
CA PHE A 19 22.78 -1.97 -10.17
C PHE A 19 22.85 -1.14 -11.46
N SER A 20 23.16 -1.77 -12.61
CA SER A 20 23.42 -1.07 -13.87
C SER A 20 22.44 -1.41 -15.01
N TYR A 21 21.28 -2.01 -14.71
CA TYR A 21 20.20 -1.99 -15.70
C TYR A 21 19.57 -0.59 -15.73
N ARG A 22 19.96 0.22 -16.71
CA ARG A 22 19.16 1.37 -17.12
C ARG A 22 17.88 0.84 -17.79
N MET A 23 16.85 0.56 -17.00
CA MET A 23 15.49 0.48 -17.51
C MET A 23 15.10 1.91 -17.90
N SER A 24 15.25 2.23 -19.19
CA SER A 24 14.80 3.45 -19.88
C SER A 24 13.90 4.36 -19.04
N GLY A 25 14.51 5.29 -18.30
CA GLY A 25 13.84 6.33 -17.53
C GLY A 25 13.81 6.17 -16.01
N TYR A 26 14.28 5.08 -15.40
CA TYR A 26 14.37 4.93 -13.94
C TYR A 26 15.71 4.29 -13.52
N TYR A 27 16.23 4.69 -12.36
CA TYR A 27 17.39 4.07 -11.73
C TYR A 27 17.14 3.85 -10.24
N ILE A 28 17.62 2.72 -9.72
CA ILE A 28 17.49 2.35 -8.32
C ILE A 28 18.73 2.84 -7.58
N ARG A 29 18.54 3.51 -6.44
CA ARG A 29 19.66 3.92 -5.58
C ARG A 29 19.31 3.75 -4.11
N LEU A 30 20.34 3.73 -3.26
CA LEU A 30 20.13 3.73 -1.83
C LEU A 30 19.43 5.02 -1.39
N TYR A 31 18.56 4.90 -0.40
CA TYR A 31 17.87 6.00 0.23
C TYR A 31 18.83 7.08 0.73
N LYS A 32 18.41 8.33 0.58
CA LYS A 32 19.09 9.50 1.16
C LYS A 32 18.09 10.29 1.96
N THR A 33 18.53 10.94 3.03
CA THR A 33 17.69 11.76 3.92
C THR A 33 16.99 12.90 3.17
N SER A 34 17.55 13.37 2.05
CA SER A 34 16.92 14.34 1.16
C SER A 34 15.60 13.87 0.54
N ASP A 35 15.39 12.55 0.44
CA ASP A 35 14.17 11.97 -0.14
C ASP A 35 13.11 11.67 0.94
N TYR A 36 13.36 12.00 2.22
CA TYR A 36 12.49 11.67 3.36
C TYR A 36 11.02 12.05 3.12
N HIS A 37 10.76 13.32 2.82
CA HIS A 37 9.41 13.81 2.58
C HIS A 37 8.79 13.16 1.33
N MET A 38 9.58 12.93 0.28
CA MET A 38 9.09 12.37 -0.98
C MET A 38 8.72 10.89 -0.83
N VAL A 39 9.49 10.11 -0.08
CA VAL A 39 9.18 8.69 0.22
C VAL A 39 7.90 8.59 1.04
N ARG A 40 7.76 9.39 2.10
CA ARG A 40 6.55 9.40 2.95
C ARG A 40 5.31 9.80 2.15
N ASP A 41 5.43 10.81 1.30
CA ASP A 41 4.35 11.30 0.44
C ASP A 41 3.96 10.28 -0.65
N ILE A 42 4.93 9.64 -1.30
CA ILE A 42 4.68 8.55 -2.25
C ILE A 42 4.04 7.35 -1.55
N PHE A 43 4.52 6.96 -0.37
CA PHE A 43 3.93 5.88 0.41
C PHE A 43 2.46 6.17 0.77
N ALA A 44 2.20 7.37 1.29
CA ALA A 44 0.86 7.78 1.67
C ALA A 44 -0.09 7.85 0.46
N ARG A 45 0.36 8.43 -0.66
CA ARG A 45 -0.44 8.47 -1.90
C ARG A 45 -0.66 7.08 -2.50
N GLY A 46 0.41 6.32 -2.67
CA GLY A 46 0.34 4.97 -3.26
C GLY A 46 -0.53 4.03 -2.44
N THR A 47 -0.50 4.16 -1.11
CA THR A 47 -1.41 3.40 -0.24
C THR A 47 -2.86 3.86 -0.49
N ARG A 48 -3.14 5.17 -0.46
CA ARG A 48 -4.48 5.75 -0.70
C ARG A 48 -5.08 5.42 -2.07
N GLU A 49 -4.28 5.21 -3.10
CA GLU A 49 -4.77 4.76 -4.41
C GLU A 49 -5.50 3.40 -4.33
N HIS A 50 -5.18 2.58 -3.33
CA HIS A 50 -5.81 1.27 -3.13
C HIS A 50 -7.14 1.32 -2.36
N ILE A 51 -7.63 2.51 -1.92
CA ILE A 51 -8.93 2.63 -1.20
C ILE A 51 -10.07 2.03 -2.00
N GLY A 52 -10.15 2.32 -3.31
CA GLY A 52 -11.21 1.79 -4.17
C GLY A 52 -11.15 0.27 -4.31
N ALA A 53 -9.95 -0.30 -4.45
CA ALA A 53 -9.76 -1.74 -4.49
C ALA A 53 -10.11 -2.41 -3.14
N ALA A 54 -9.75 -1.77 -2.03
CA ALA A 54 -10.11 -2.22 -0.68
C ALA A 54 -11.64 -2.21 -0.49
N PHE A 55 -12.33 -1.16 -0.93
CA PHE A 55 -13.79 -1.07 -0.92
C PHE A 55 -14.45 -2.21 -1.72
N CYS A 56 -14.02 -2.43 -2.97
CA CYS A 56 -14.55 -3.52 -3.80
C CYS A 56 -14.30 -4.89 -3.15
N ARG A 57 -13.11 -5.11 -2.59
CA ARG A 57 -12.78 -6.35 -1.88
C ARG A 57 -13.65 -6.51 -0.64
N SER A 58 -13.84 -5.46 0.16
CA SER A 58 -14.70 -5.47 1.34
C SER A 58 -16.14 -5.82 0.98
N LEU A 59 -16.70 -5.24 -0.08
CA LEU A 59 -18.04 -5.61 -0.56
C LEU A 59 -18.12 -7.05 -1.07
N SER A 60 -17.02 -7.61 -1.57
CA SER A 60 -16.97 -9.00 -2.05
C SER A 60 -16.83 -10.02 -0.91
N LEU A 61 -16.60 -9.59 0.33
CA LEU A 61 -16.49 -10.50 1.47
C LEU A 61 -17.88 -11.03 1.86
N PRO A 62 -18.02 -12.35 2.09
CA PRO A 62 -19.31 -12.93 2.48
C PRO A 62 -19.83 -12.36 3.80
N GLN A 63 -18.92 -11.99 4.70
CA GLN A 63 -19.23 -11.34 5.97
C GLN A 63 -19.90 -9.97 5.82
N ILE A 64 -19.74 -9.31 4.68
CA ILE A 64 -20.32 -7.98 4.41
C ILE A 64 -21.54 -8.11 3.50
N TRP A 65 -21.44 -8.88 2.40
CA TRP A 65 -22.54 -8.95 1.44
C TRP A 65 -23.77 -9.69 1.98
N ILE A 66 -23.61 -10.77 2.76
CA ILE A 66 -24.74 -11.52 3.35
C ILE A 66 -25.59 -10.63 4.27
N PRO A 67 -25.04 -9.95 5.30
CA PRO A 67 -25.84 -9.07 6.14
C PRO A 67 -26.37 -7.86 5.37
N SER A 68 -25.65 -7.37 4.36
CA SER A 68 -26.13 -6.27 3.51
C SER A 68 -27.42 -6.64 2.77
N LEU A 69 -27.50 -7.87 2.25
CA LEU A 69 -28.73 -8.39 1.64
C LEU A 69 -29.85 -8.45 2.67
N VAL A 70 -29.62 -9.01 3.86
CA VAL A 70 -30.65 -9.11 4.91
C VAL A 70 -31.18 -7.73 5.32
N VAL A 71 -30.30 -6.76 5.56
CA VAL A 71 -30.66 -5.40 5.99
C VAL A 71 -31.42 -4.64 4.89
N THR A 72 -31.15 -4.91 3.62
CA THR A 72 -31.88 -4.28 2.50
C THR A 72 -33.21 -4.99 2.20
N TRP A 73 -33.29 -6.31 2.39
CA TRP A 73 -34.47 -7.10 2.06
C TRP A 73 -35.55 -7.08 3.16
N LEU A 74 -35.17 -7.11 4.44
CA LEU A 74 -36.13 -7.12 5.55
C LEU A 74 -37.10 -5.92 5.57
N PRO A 75 -36.64 -4.66 5.39
CA PRO A 75 -37.55 -3.50 5.40
C PRO A 75 -38.55 -3.53 4.24
N LEU A 76 -38.16 -4.11 3.10
CA LEU A 76 -39.07 -4.29 1.97
C LEU A 76 -40.22 -5.24 2.32
N GLN A 77 -39.95 -6.31 3.07
CA GLN A 77 -40.97 -7.28 3.48
C GLN A 77 -41.87 -6.74 4.60
N ILE A 78 -41.31 -5.99 5.55
CA ILE A 78 -42.06 -5.49 6.71
C ILE A 78 -42.90 -4.27 6.33
N THR A 79 -42.32 -3.32 5.61
CA THR A 79 -42.96 -2.02 5.34
C THR A 79 -43.56 -1.95 3.93
N GLY A 80 -43.19 -2.87 3.03
CA GLY A 80 -43.62 -2.83 1.61
C GLY A 80 -43.03 -1.66 0.81
N SER A 81 -42.20 -0.81 1.45
CA SER A 81 -41.72 0.43 0.87
C SER A 81 -40.33 0.26 0.25
N PRO A 82 -40.17 0.45 -1.07
CA PRO A 82 -38.87 0.37 -1.71
C PRO A 82 -37.94 1.51 -1.28
N LEU A 83 -38.48 2.66 -0.85
CA LEU A 83 -37.69 3.81 -0.42
C LEU A 83 -36.81 3.46 0.79
N ILE A 84 -37.37 2.76 1.79
CA ILE A 84 -36.63 2.39 3.00
C ILE A 84 -35.52 1.38 2.66
N SER A 85 -35.82 0.42 1.79
CA SER A 85 -34.83 -0.55 1.30
C SER A 85 -33.68 0.13 0.55
N THR A 86 -33.99 1.10 -0.34
CA THR A 86 -32.96 1.85 -1.06
C THR A 86 -32.11 2.72 -0.13
N LEU A 87 -32.72 3.37 0.86
CA LEU A 87 -31.98 4.17 1.83
C LEU A 87 -31.02 3.30 2.64
N ALA A 88 -31.48 2.13 3.10
CA ALA A 88 -30.65 1.17 3.81
C ALA A 88 -29.44 0.72 2.95
N ALA A 89 -29.66 0.43 1.66
CA ALA A 89 -28.59 0.06 0.73
C ALA A 89 -27.54 1.20 0.59
N ILE A 90 -28.00 2.44 0.43
CA ILE A 90 -27.12 3.62 0.33
C ILE A 90 -26.32 3.80 1.64
N THR A 91 -26.97 3.64 2.79
CA THR A 91 -26.31 3.74 4.10
C THR A 91 -25.22 2.68 4.27
N ILE A 92 -25.47 1.44 3.85
CA ILE A 92 -24.48 0.35 3.88
C ILE A 92 -23.29 0.69 2.99
N LEU A 93 -23.52 1.11 1.75
CA LEU A 93 -22.44 1.47 0.81
C LEU A 93 -21.59 2.61 1.36
N GLY A 94 -22.24 3.64 1.92
CA GLY A 94 -21.56 4.76 2.58
C GLY A 94 -20.74 4.31 3.78
N LEU A 95 -21.26 3.42 4.62
CA LEU A 95 -20.57 2.89 5.79
C LEU A 95 -19.34 2.05 5.39
N VAL A 96 -19.49 1.14 4.43
CA VAL A 96 -18.37 0.32 3.94
C VAL A 96 -17.28 1.21 3.35
N TRP A 97 -17.65 2.22 2.55
CA TRP A 97 -16.71 3.20 2.02
C TRP A 97 -15.99 3.97 3.13
N TYR A 98 -16.74 4.46 4.12
CA TYR A 98 -16.19 5.20 5.25
C TYR A 98 -15.19 4.36 6.04
N VAL A 99 -15.55 3.13 6.38
CA VAL A 99 -14.68 2.20 7.11
C VAL A 99 -13.42 1.89 6.31
N SER A 100 -13.54 1.52 5.02
CA SER A 100 -12.36 1.25 4.18
C SER A 100 -11.41 2.45 4.12
N ARG A 101 -11.93 3.67 3.95
CA ARG A 101 -11.13 4.88 3.91
C ARG A 101 -10.49 5.20 5.26
N HIS A 102 -11.25 5.04 6.34
CA HIS A 102 -10.78 5.32 7.70
C HIS A 102 -9.68 4.34 8.12
N SER A 103 -9.90 3.04 7.97
CA SER A 103 -8.90 2.01 8.29
C SER A 103 -7.60 2.22 7.52
N LEU A 104 -7.67 2.59 6.24
CA LEU A 104 -6.47 2.86 5.46
C LEU A 104 -5.77 4.16 5.89
N THR A 105 -6.54 5.18 6.26
CA THR A 105 -5.96 6.44 6.75
C THR A 105 -5.23 6.20 8.07
N VAL A 106 -5.86 5.50 9.01
CA VAL A 106 -5.26 5.11 10.29
C VAL A 106 -4.01 4.25 10.08
N TYR A 107 -4.04 3.32 9.13
CA TYR A 107 -2.87 2.50 8.77
C TYR A 107 -1.73 3.37 8.23
N VAL A 108 -2.02 4.28 7.30
CA VAL A 108 -1.01 5.20 6.75
C VAL A 108 -0.41 6.07 7.85
N ASP A 109 -1.24 6.62 8.74
CA ASP A 109 -0.77 7.50 9.80
C ASP A 109 0.13 6.74 10.79
N HIS A 110 -0.27 5.53 11.23
CA HIS A 110 0.58 4.69 12.08
C HIS A 110 1.90 4.31 11.39
N SER A 111 1.86 3.85 10.14
CA SER A 111 3.10 3.54 9.40
C SER A 111 3.99 4.77 9.21
N LEU A 112 3.41 5.97 9.10
CA LEU A 112 4.18 7.21 8.97
C LEU A 112 4.80 7.68 10.29
N GLU A 113 4.17 7.38 11.42
CA GLU A 113 4.60 7.79 12.77
C GLU A 113 5.50 6.76 13.45
N ASP A 114 5.30 5.47 13.20
CA ASP A 114 6.12 4.40 13.77
C ASP A 114 7.25 4.04 12.81
N ASP A 115 6.92 3.47 11.64
CA ASP A 115 7.91 2.83 10.76
C ASP A 115 8.72 3.85 9.95
N LEU A 116 8.07 4.86 9.37
CA LEU A 116 8.70 5.83 8.47
C LEU A 116 9.11 7.14 9.18
N LEU A 117 8.91 7.25 10.49
CA LEU A 117 9.37 8.41 11.25
C LEU A 117 10.89 8.45 11.29
N ASP A 118 11.52 7.33 11.68
CA ASP A 118 12.98 7.15 11.67
C ASP A 118 13.42 6.01 10.73
N ILE A 119 13.38 6.30 9.43
CA ILE A 119 13.79 5.36 8.38
C ILE A 119 15.24 4.91 8.58
N GLN A 120 16.12 5.78 9.08
CA GLN A 120 17.54 5.42 9.26
C GLN A 120 17.72 4.42 10.39
N GLU A 121 17.06 4.64 11.53
CA GLU A 121 17.17 3.77 12.69
C GLU A 121 16.52 2.40 12.45
N TYR A 122 15.32 2.35 11.85
CA TYR A 122 14.60 1.10 11.64
C TYR A 122 15.07 0.29 10.42
N TYR A 123 15.42 0.97 9.31
CA TYR A 123 15.68 0.30 8.03
C TYR A 123 17.14 0.35 7.55
N LEU A 124 18.02 1.18 8.14
CA LEU A 124 19.45 1.24 7.80
C LEU A 124 20.46 0.85 8.92
N PRO A 125 20.12 0.17 10.04
CA PRO A 125 21.08 -0.03 11.14
C PRO A 125 22.16 -1.10 10.87
N SER A 126 22.18 -1.75 9.70
CA SER A 126 23.09 -2.87 9.42
C SER A 126 23.47 -2.95 7.94
N ALA A 127 24.69 -3.37 7.61
CA ALA A 127 25.18 -3.48 6.23
C ALA A 127 24.32 -4.39 5.32
N ASP A 128 23.55 -5.31 5.91
CA ASP A 128 22.62 -6.20 5.20
C ASP A 128 21.20 -5.63 5.03
N ARG A 129 20.88 -4.52 5.68
CA ARG A 129 19.57 -3.84 5.60
C ARG A 129 19.73 -2.56 4.78
N CYS A 130 19.24 -2.61 3.54
CA CYS A 130 19.34 -1.51 2.59
C CYS A 130 17.94 -1.08 2.14
N PHE A 131 17.57 0.18 2.42
CA PHE A 131 16.36 0.79 1.88
C PHE A 131 16.67 1.43 0.51
N TRP A 132 16.02 0.92 -0.54
CA TRP A 132 16.25 1.32 -1.92
C TRP A 132 15.11 2.18 -2.44
N VAL A 133 15.44 3.23 -3.19
CA VAL A 133 14.48 4.14 -3.82
C VAL A 133 14.71 4.13 -5.33
N ALA A 134 13.64 3.92 -6.09
CA ALA A 134 13.65 4.09 -7.54
C ALA A 134 13.42 5.57 -7.86
N ARG A 135 14.38 6.21 -8.55
CA ARG A 135 14.25 7.58 -9.04
C ARG A 135 14.08 7.56 -10.55
N ARG A 136 13.15 8.37 -11.07
CA ARG A 136 13.01 8.60 -12.50
C ARG A 136 14.17 9.46 -13.02
N THR A 137 14.83 9.01 -14.07
CA THR A 137 15.91 9.71 -14.78
C THR A 137 15.29 10.76 -15.71
N GLY A 138 15.37 12.03 -15.33
CA GLY A 138 14.71 13.14 -16.03
C GLY A 138 13.75 13.87 -15.10
N ARG A 139 14.18 15.04 -14.63
CA ARG A 139 13.40 15.95 -13.78
C ARG A 139 12.18 16.47 -14.55
N LEU A 140 11.06 16.64 -13.86
CA LEU A 140 10.24 17.84 -14.04
C LEU A 140 10.97 19.01 -13.37
#